data_AF-A0A376F2W8-F1
#
_entry.id   AF-A0A376F2W8-F1
#
_cell.length_a   1.000
_cell.length_b   1.000
_cell.length_c   1.000
_cell.angle_alpha   90.00
_cell.angle_beta   90.00
_cell.angle_gamma   90.00
#
_symmetry.space_group_name_H-M   'P 1'
#
loop_
_entity.id
_entity.type
_entity.pdbx_description
1 polymer ?
#
loop_
_entity_poly.entity_id
_entity_poly.type
_entity_poly.pdbx_seq_one_letter_code
_entity_poly.pdbx_strand_id
1 'polypeptide(L)'
;MHEGQSGRNMWMDCVGERYRSTQADPGELPVSAPLRAGNGRWPPVESWDTAEIATDLRFFHFVPGENWHAFEGYAEHQYFIDPCKLLLTTPGINARTGEYDDFGVPATILANFLRENGIVPEKCDLNSILFLLTPAEDMGKLQQLVAQLVRFEKLLESDVPLKDVLPSLYKQHPERYADYTLRQICQEMHDLYARHNVKQLQKEMFRKSHFPRVMMNPQDANYAYLRGEVELVSLRDAEGRIAAEGALPYPPGVLCVVPGEVWGGSVLRYFAALEEGINLLPASRRSCRVCTSRSVRVANRFAVTSSNNPPLSPRC
;
A
#
# COMPACT_ATOMS: atom_id res chain seq x y z
N MET A 1 24.19 -21.21 4.42
CA MET A 1 22.98 -21.16 3.56
C MET A 1 23.20 -20.29 2.32
N HIS A 2 23.66 -19.05 2.45
CA HIS A 2 23.84 -18.16 1.28
C HIS A 2 25.21 -18.25 0.57
N GLU A 3 26.18 -18.97 1.16
CA GLU A 3 27.54 -19.05 0.62
C GLU A 3 27.65 -20.02 -0.58
N GLY A 4 28.52 -19.66 -1.53
CA GLY A 4 28.89 -20.51 -2.66
C GLY A 4 27.80 -20.69 -3.71
N GLN A 5 28.03 -21.65 -4.61
CA GLN A 5 27.13 -21.90 -5.74
C GLN A 5 25.75 -22.42 -5.28
N SER A 6 25.71 -23.23 -4.20
CA SER A 6 24.47 -23.78 -3.67
C SER A 6 23.51 -22.67 -3.20
N GLY A 7 24.01 -21.69 -2.44
CA GLY A 7 23.20 -20.56 -1.99
C GLY A 7 22.69 -19.69 -3.14
N ARG A 8 23.49 -19.51 -4.21
CA ARG A 8 23.06 -18.82 -5.42
C ARG A 8 21.96 -19.57 -6.14
N ASN A 9 22.12 -20.88 -6.34
CA ASN A 9 21.14 -21.73 -7.00
C ASN A 9 19.78 -21.70 -6.27
N MET A 10 19.78 -21.76 -4.94
CA MET A 10 18.54 -21.66 -4.15
C MET A 10 17.73 -20.40 -4.46
N TRP A 11 18.40 -19.25 -4.61
CA TRP A 11 17.72 -18.00 -4.97
C TRP A 11 17.32 -17.95 -6.44
N MET A 12 18.14 -18.49 -7.34
CA MET A 12 17.80 -18.60 -8.76
C MET A 12 16.56 -19.47 -8.98
N ASP A 13 16.46 -20.58 -8.25
CA ASP A 13 15.30 -21.46 -8.28
C ASP A 13 14.05 -20.75 -7.76
N CYS A 14 14.16 -20.03 -6.64
CA CYS A 14 13.07 -19.21 -6.07
C CYS A 14 12.53 -18.19 -7.09
N VAL A 15 13.42 -17.46 -7.77
CA VAL A 15 13.01 -16.51 -8.82
C VAL A 15 12.39 -17.23 -10.01
N GLY A 16 12.98 -18.35 -10.44
CA GLY A 16 12.45 -19.16 -11.53
C GLY A 16 11.05 -19.72 -11.26
N GLU A 17 10.79 -20.20 -10.04
CA GLU A 17 9.49 -20.75 -9.62
C GLU A 17 8.35 -19.73 -9.71
N ARG A 18 8.61 -18.47 -9.34
CA ARG A 18 7.66 -17.37 -9.52
C ARG A 18 7.17 -17.26 -10.96
N TYR A 19 8.10 -17.32 -11.91
CA TYR A 19 7.76 -17.16 -13.32
C TYR A 19 7.16 -18.43 -13.88
N ARG A 20 7.61 -19.62 -13.48
CA ARG A 20 6.98 -20.89 -13.86
C ARG A 20 5.51 -20.96 -13.43
N SER A 21 5.18 -20.54 -12.22
CA SER A 21 3.79 -20.52 -11.75
C SER A 21 2.93 -19.52 -12.54
N THR A 22 3.50 -18.36 -12.89
CA THR A 22 2.83 -17.37 -13.75
C THR A 22 2.58 -17.90 -15.16
N GLN A 23 3.54 -18.62 -15.74
CA GLN A 23 3.43 -19.19 -17.09
C GLN A 23 2.50 -20.40 -17.17
N ALA A 24 2.34 -21.14 -16.06
CA ALA A 24 1.40 -22.26 -15.99
C ALA A 24 -0.05 -21.77 -16.10
N ASP A 25 -0.38 -20.63 -15.48
CA ASP A 25 -1.73 -20.06 -15.44
C ASP A 25 -1.74 -18.56 -15.85
N PRO A 26 -1.42 -18.24 -17.12
CA PRO A 26 -1.16 -16.87 -17.59
C PRO A 26 -2.39 -15.96 -17.61
N GLY A 27 -3.59 -16.51 -17.48
CA GLY A 27 -4.85 -15.76 -17.41
C GLY A 27 -5.29 -15.34 -16.00
N GLU A 28 -4.65 -15.88 -14.95
CA GLU A 28 -5.21 -15.88 -13.59
C GLU A 28 -4.37 -15.08 -12.57
N LEU A 29 -3.18 -14.62 -12.96
CA LEU A 29 -2.31 -13.77 -12.13
C LEU A 29 -2.09 -12.40 -12.78
N PRO A 30 -2.71 -11.31 -12.29
CA PRO A 30 -2.29 -9.96 -12.63
C PRO A 30 -0.96 -9.66 -11.92
N VAL A 31 0.14 -10.17 -12.47
CA VAL A 31 1.49 -9.81 -12.04
C VAL A 31 1.64 -8.30 -12.24
N SER A 32 2.07 -7.57 -11.21
CA SER A 32 2.08 -6.10 -11.17
C SER A 32 3.03 -5.39 -12.14
N ALA A 33 3.52 -6.06 -13.20
CA ALA A 33 4.20 -5.42 -14.32
C ALA A 33 4.52 -6.42 -15.45
N PRO A 34 4.47 -5.99 -16.72
CA PRO A 34 4.93 -6.79 -17.85
C PRO A 34 6.46 -6.88 -17.90
N LEU A 35 6.96 -8.03 -18.34
CA LEU A 35 8.27 -8.18 -18.95
C LEU A 35 8.32 -7.41 -20.29
N ARG A 36 8.53 -6.08 -20.35
CA ARG A 36 8.74 -5.31 -21.62
C ARG A 36 9.53 -4.02 -21.49
N ALA A 37 10.30 -3.73 -22.54
CA ALA A 37 10.92 -2.44 -22.85
C ALA A 37 10.36 -1.85 -24.16
N GLY A 38 10.06 -0.54 -24.17
CA GLY A 38 10.27 0.38 -25.31
C GLY A 38 9.63 0.05 -26.67
N ASN A 39 8.64 0.87 -27.05
CA ASN A 39 8.21 1.17 -28.44
C ASN A 39 7.47 0.06 -29.23
N GLY A 40 7.38 -1.17 -28.73
CA GLY A 40 6.67 -2.25 -29.45
C GLY A 40 6.55 -3.50 -28.59
N ARG A 41 5.36 -4.11 -28.57
CA ARG A 41 5.02 -5.30 -27.79
C ARG A 41 6.13 -6.38 -27.89
N TRP A 42 6.77 -6.77 -26.78
CA TRP A 42 7.45 -8.07 -26.67
C TRP A 42 6.43 -9.22 -26.88
N PRO A 43 6.82 -10.49 -26.90
CA PRO A 43 5.89 -11.60 -26.69
C PRO A 43 5.58 -11.77 -25.18
N PRO A 44 4.45 -12.39 -24.79
CA PRO A 44 3.95 -12.40 -23.41
C PRO A 44 4.84 -13.26 -22.48
N VAL A 45 4.66 -13.21 -21.16
CA VAL A 45 5.63 -13.78 -20.19
C VAL A 45 5.91 -15.27 -20.45
N GLU A 46 4.87 -15.99 -20.85
CA GLU A 46 4.86 -17.40 -21.27
C GLU A 46 5.72 -17.72 -22.50
N SER A 47 6.15 -16.71 -23.26
CA SER A 47 7.00 -16.91 -24.43
C SER A 47 8.50 -16.86 -24.13
N TRP A 48 8.89 -16.49 -22.91
CA TRP A 48 10.27 -16.35 -22.47
C TRP A 48 10.70 -17.54 -21.62
N ASP A 49 11.95 -17.95 -21.73
CA ASP A 49 12.49 -18.97 -20.83
C ASP A 49 12.61 -18.42 -19.41
N THR A 50 12.17 -19.17 -18.41
CA THR A 50 12.19 -18.71 -17.01
C THR A 50 13.61 -18.52 -16.48
N ALA A 51 14.59 -19.28 -16.99
CA ALA A 51 15.99 -19.08 -16.61
C ALA A 51 16.58 -17.80 -17.25
N GLU A 52 16.16 -17.48 -18.48
CA GLU A 52 16.49 -16.18 -19.11
C GLU A 52 15.89 -15.03 -18.29
N ILE A 53 14.61 -15.10 -17.93
CA ILE A 53 13.96 -14.07 -17.10
C ILE A 53 14.69 -13.89 -15.77
N ALA A 54 15.07 -14.99 -15.11
CA ALA A 54 15.72 -14.93 -13.81
C ALA A 54 17.15 -14.34 -13.85
N THR A 55 17.80 -14.32 -15.02
CA THR A 55 19.20 -13.89 -15.17
C THR A 55 19.39 -12.57 -15.91
N ASP A 56 18.43 -12.14 -16.73
CA ASP A 56 18.51 -10.88 -17.47
C ASP A 56 17.81 -9.73 -16.74
N LEU A 57 18.61 -8.73 -16.35
CA LEU A 57 18.17 -7.56 -15.61
C LEU A 57 17.13 -6.71 -16.37
N ARG A 58 17.06 -6.81 -17.70
CA ARG A 58 16.13 -6.00 -18.51
C ARG A 58 14.67 -6.23 -18.12
N PHE A 59 14.36 -7.43 -17.65
CA PHE A 59 13.03 -7.87 -17.27
C PHE A 59 12.52 -7.22 -15.98
N PHE A 60 13.43 -6.59 -15.23
CA PHE A 60 13.15 -5.94 -13.96
C PHE A 60 13.35 -4.44 -14.03
N HIS A 61 13.68 -3.85 -15.18
CA HIS A 61 14.06 -2.44 -15.23
C HIS A 61 12.83 -1.52 -15.26
N PHE A 62 12.77 -0.50 -14.39
CA PHE A 62 11.85 0.62 -14.54
C PHE A 62 12.37 1.59 -15.59
N VAL A 63 11.92 1.44 -16.83
CA VAL A 63 12.32 2.31 -17.95
C VAL A 63 11.62 3.67 -17.83
N PRO A 64 12.37 4.79 -17.78
CA PRO A 64 11.78 6.13 -17.68
C PRO A 64 10.74 6.42 -18.77
N GLY A 65 9.60 6.97 -18.36
CA GLY A 65 8.52 7.37 -19.27
C GLY A 65 7.55 6.25 -19.65
N GLU A 66 7.75 5.02 -19.19
CA GLU A 66 6.76 3.96 -19.35
C GLU A 66 5.57 4.16 -18.39
N ASN A 67 4.36 3.96 -18.92
CA ASN A 67 3.13 4.29 -18.18
C ASN A 67 2.74 3.24 -17.14
N TRP A 68 3.17 1.98 -17.29
CA TRP A 68 2.69 0.89 -16.44
C TRP A 68 3.06 1.06 -14.96
N HIS A 69 4.20 1.69 -14.67
CA HIS A 69 4.66 1.93 -13.29
C HIS A 69 4.27 3.30 -12.74
N ALA A 70 3.78 4.22 -13.58
CA ALA A 70 3.30 5.55 -13.21
C ALA A 70 4.28 6.42 -12.36
N PHE A 71 5.58 6.09 -12.36
CA PHE A 71 6.60 6.83 -11.63
C PHE A 71 7.16 7.97 -12.49
N GLU A 72 6.95 9.20 -12.05
CA GLU A 72 7.51 10.41 -12.65
C GLU A 72 8.89 10.71 -12.06
N GLY A 73 9.86 11.05 -12.92
CA GLY A 73 11.18 11.52 -12.50
C GLY A 73 12.22 10.42 -12.28
N TYR A 74 11.95 9.19 -12.74
CA TYR A 74 12.95 8.12 -12.76
C TYR A 74 13.98 8.36 -13.86
N ALA A 75 15.24 8.07 -13.58
CA ALA A 75 16.33 8.08 -14.54
C ALA A 75 16.62 6.66 -15.07
N GLU A 76 17.32 6.58 -16.21
CA GLU A 76 17.68 5.31 -16.82
C GLU A 76 18.62 4.52 -15.88
N HIS A 77 18.42 3.20 -15.83
CA HIS A 77 19.13 2.26 -14.94
C HIS A 77 19.17 2.63 -13.45
N GLN A 78 18.23 3.46 -12.98
CA GLN A 78 18.19 3.89 -11.59
C GLN A 78 17.46 2.91 -10.66
N TYR A 79 16.38 2.30 -11.16
CA TYR A 79 15.49 1.45 -10.35
C TYR A 79 15.15 0.15 -11.04
N PHE A 80 15.04 -0.91 -10.24
CA PHE A 80 14.69 -2.26 -10.69
C PHE A 80 13.60 -2.86 -9.79
N ILE A 81 12.75 -3.71 -10.36
CA ILE A 81 11.77 -4.53 -9.68
C ILE A 81 12.52 -5.61 -8.90
N ASP A 82 12.16 -5.79 -7.64
CA ASP A 82 12.68 -6.90 -6.84
C ASP A 82 11.99 -8.21 -7.27
N PRO A 83 12.71 -9.19 -7.85
CA PRO A 83 12.12 -10.45 -8.30
C PRO A 83 11.49 -11.27 -7.16
N CYS A 84 11.95 -11.08 -5.93
CA CYS A 84 11.49 -11.82 -4.76
C CYS A 84 10.29 -11.15 -4.06
N LYS A 85 9.80 -10.02 -4.60
CA LYS A 85 8.56 -9.39 -4.18
C LYS A 85 7.46 -9.68 -5.20
N LEU A 86 6.63 -10.67 -4.89
CA LEU A 86 5.44 -10.96 -5.69
C LEU A 86 4.35 -9.96 -5.32
N LEU A 87 4.37 -8.82 -6.01
CA LEU A 87 3.34 -7.79 -5.92
C LEU A 87 2.26 -8.07 -6.98
N LEU A 88 1.00 -8.02 -6.55
CA LEU A 88 -0.16 -8.10 -7.43
C LEU A 88 -0.98 -6.82 -7.26
N THR A 89 -1.58 -6.35 -8.36
CA THR A 89 -2.49 -5.20 -8.35
C THR A 89 -3.93 -5.68 -8.43
N THR A 90 -4.83 -5.02 -7.70
CA THR A 90 -6.26 -5.27 -7.78
C THR A 90 -6.97 -4.18 -8.60
N PRO A 91 -8.09 -4.47 -9.28
CA PRO A 91 -8.83 -3.48 -10.06
C PRO A 91 -9.23 -2.23 -9.27
N GLY A 92 -9.41 -1.11 -9.97
CA GLY A 92 -9.90 0.15 -9.42
C GLY A 92 -9.05 1.38 -9.76
N ILE A 93 -7.85 1.19 -10.29
CA ILE A 93 -7.03 2.29 -10.81
C ILE A 93 -6.53 1.91 -12.20
N ASN A 94 -6.80 2.76 -13.17
CA ASN A 94 -6.34 2.57 -14.52
C ASN A 94 -4.84 2.90 -14.61
N ALA A 95 -4.00 1.90 -14.86
CA ALA A 95 -2.55 2.10 -14.93
C ALA A 95 -2.10 3.08 -16.03
N ARG A 96 -2.90 3.27 -17.10
CA ARG A 96 -2.54 4.16 -18.22
C ARG A 96 -2.89 5.61 -17.97
N THR A 97 -4.07 5.87 -17.40
CA THR A 97 -4.54 7.25 -17.14
C THR A 97 -4.22 7.70 -15.72
N GLY A 98 -3.99 6.76 -14.81
CA GLY A 98 -3.88 6.97 -13.38
C GLY A 98 -5.23 7.19 -12.68
N GLU A 99 -6.33 7.32 -13.41
CA GLU A 99 -7.65 7.62 -12.84
C GLU A 99 -8.29 6.41 -12.15
N TYR A 100 -9.22 6.68 -11.24
CA TYR A 100 -10.06 5.63 -10.66
C TYR A 100 -11.01 5.08 -11.71
N ASP A 101 -11.15 3.76 -11.78
CA ASP A 101 -12.18 3.11 -12.60
C ASP A 101 -13.56 3.19 -11.91
N ASP A 102 -14.64 2.88 -12.62
CA ASP A 102 -16.00 2.90 -12.05
C ASP A 102 -16.20 1.82 -10.97
N PHE A 103 -15.50 0.70 -11.10
CA PHE A 103 -15.52 -0.41 -10.14
C PHE A 103 -14.10 -0.74 -9.69
N GLY A 104 -13.93 -1.05 -8.41
CA GLY A 104 -12.65 -1.44 -7.85
C GLY A 104 -12.78 -2.53 -6.80
N VAL A 105 -11.69 -3.27 -6.62
CA VAL A 105 -11.56 -4.31 -5.61
C VAL A 105 -10.47 -3.87 -4.63
N PRO A 106 -10.82 -3.35 -3.45
CA PRO A 106 -9.83 -3.01 -2.44
C PRO A 106 -9.03 -4.25 -2.02
N ALA A 107 -7.70 -4.15 -2.01
CA ALA A 107 -6.82 -5.26 -1.70
C ALA A 107 -7.02 -5.81 -0.28
N THR A 108 -7.57 -5.01 0.65
CA THR A 108 -7.91 -5.49 2.00
C THR A 108 -9.03 -6.53 2.02
N ILE A 109 -9.97 -6.49 1.05
CA ILE A 109 -11.04 -7.50 0.95
C ILE A 109 -10.43 -8.83 0.51
N LEU A 110 -9.60 -8.79 -0.54
CA LEU A 110 -8.84 -9.95 -0.99
C LEU A 110 -7.93 -10.50 0.11
N ALA A 111 -7.21 -9.64 0.83
CA ALA A 111 -6.33 -10.06 1.93
C ALA A 111 -7.08 -10.75 3.07
N ASN A 112 -8.30 -10.29 3.40
CA ASN A 112 -9.12 -10.95 4.42
C ASN A 112 -9.63 -12.30 3.93
N PHE A 113 -10.07 -12.39 2.68
CA PHE A 113 -10.47 -13.66 2.07
C PHE A 113 -9.33 -14.68 2.09
N LEU A 114 -8.13 -14.28 1.66
CA LEU A 114 -6.96 -15.16 1.66
C LEU A 114 -6.61 -15.66 3.06
N ARG A 115 -6.68 -14.79 4.09
CA ARG A 115 -6.41 -15.18 5.49
C ARG A 115 -7.40 -16.20 6.02
N GLU A 116 -8.68 -16.08 5.67
CA GLU A 116 -9.69 -17.08 6.04
C GLU A 116 -9.46 -18.43 5.36
N ASN A 117 -8.73 -18.43 4.24
CA ASN A 117 -8.35 -19.62 3.49
C ASN A 117 -6.88 -20.03 3.73
N GLY A 118 -6.29 -19.59 4.85
CA GLY A 118 -4.97 -20.03 5.31
C GLY A 118 -3.76 -19.40 4.62
N ILE A 119 -3.97 -18.38 3.79
CA ILE A 119 -2.90 -17.66 3.07
C ILE A 119 -2.72 -16.28 3.69
N VAL A 120 -1.53 -16.01 4.22
CA VAL A 120 -1.21 -14.72 4.85
C VAL A 120 -0.35 -13.88 3.89
N PRO A 121 -0.89 -12.82 3.29
CA PRO A 121 -0.07 -11.85 2.57
C PRO A 121 0.81 -11.07 3.55
N GLU A 122 1.98 -10.64 3.09
CA GLU A 122 2.88 -9.79 3.87
C GLU A 122 2.25 -8.41 4.11
N LYS A 123 1.77 -7.79 3.03
CA LYS A 123 1.17 -6.46 3.04
C LYS A 123 0.01 -6.39 2.06
N CYS A 124 -1.00 -5.59 2.39
CA CYS A 124 -1.98 -5.11 1.44
C CYS A 124 -2.12 -3.60 1.59
N ASP A 125 -2.00 -2.88 0.50
CA ASP A 125 -2.27 -1.43 0.42
C ASP A 125 -3.72 -1.22 -0.08
N LEU A 126 -3.99 -0.13 -0.79
CA LEU A 126 -5.35 0.16 -1.29
C LEU A 126 -5.74 -0.77 -2.45
N ASN A 127 -4.92 -0.82 -3.50
CA ASN A 127 -5.15 -1.61 -4.71
C ASN A 127 -3.97 -2.55 -5.06
N SER A 128 -3.20 -2.97 -4.05
CA SER A 128 -2.11 -3.91 -4.24
C SER A 128 -1.90 -4.81 -3.03
N ILE A 129 -1.43 -6.02 -3.29
CA ILE A 129 -1.17 -7.06 -2.30
C ILE A 129 0.20 -7.69 -2.58
N LEU A 130 0.97 -7.93 -1.52
CA LEU A 130 2.36 -8.36 -1.60
C LEU A 130 2.57 -9.70 -0.89
N PHE A 131 3.31 -10.59 -1.55
CA PHE A 131 3.85 -11.82 -1.00
C PHE A 131 5.37 -11.80 -1.11
N LEU A 132 6.05 -12.22 -0.04
CA LEU A 132 7.50 -12.34 -0.02
C LEU A 132 7.90 -13.73 -0.49
N LEU A 133 8.79 -13.80 -1.47
CA LEU A 133 9.35 -15.04 -1.95
C LEU A 133 10.72 -15.27 -1.33
N THR A 134 10.92 -16.49 -0.85
CA THR A 134 12.21 -16.98 -0.34
C THR A 134 12.42 -18.39 -0.87
N PRO A 135 13.62 -18.98 -0.76
CA PRO A 135 13.84 -20.39 -1.10
C PRO A 135 13.05 -21.41 -0.27
N ALA A 136 12.18 -20.96 0.65
CA ALA A 136 11.23 -21.80 1.35
C ALA A 136 9.88 -21.94 0.62
N GLU A 137 9.66 -21.16 -0.44
CA GLU A 137 8.52 -21.31 -1.33
C GLU A 137 8.73 -22.50 -2.27
N ASP A 138 7.62 -23.08 -2.74
CA ASP A 138 7.62 -24.12 -3.77
C ASP A 138 6.44 -23.91 -4.74
N MET A 139 6.44 -24.67 -5.84
CA MET A 139 5.38 -24.63 -6.84
C MET A 139 4.00 -24.98 -6.28
N GLY A 140 3.90 -25.88 -5.30
CA GLY A 140 2.63 -26.27 -4.70
C GLY A 140 1.99 -25.13 -3.92
N LYS A 141 2.78 -24.39 -3.15
CA LYS A 141 2.33 -23.20 -2.40
C LYS A 141 1.93 -22.06 -3.33
N LEU A 142 2.69 -21.84 -4.42
CA LEU A 142 2.33 -20.86 -5.45
C LEU A 142 1.03 -21.24 -6.17
N GLN A 143 0.84 -22.52 -6.53
CA GLN A 143 -0.41 -23.00 -7.13
C GLN A 143 -1.60 -22.88 -6.18
N GLN A 144 -1.41 -23.11 -4.88
CA GLN A 144 -2.46 -22.88 -3.89
C GLN A 144 -2.88 -21.40 -3.83
N LEU A 145 -1.92 -20.48 -3.94
CA LEU A 145 -2.22 -19.04 -4.03
C LEU A 145 -3.05 -18.74 -5.28
N VAL A 146 -2.61 -19.19 -6.47
CA VAL A 146 -3.35 -19.01 -7.74
C VAL A 146 -4.78 -19.52 -7.61
N ALA A 147 -4.95 -20.76 -7.11
CA ALA A 147 -6.27 -21.36 -6.95
C ALA A 147 -7.22 -20.53 -6.05
N GLN A 148 -6.71 -19.90 -4.99
CA GLN A 148 -7.53 -19.01 -4.16
C GLN A 148 -7.84 -17.67 -4.84
N LEU A 149 -6.92 -17.12 -5.63
CA LEU A 149 -7.17 -15.90 -6.40
C LEU A 149 -8.29 -16.12 -7.44
N VAL A 150 -8.22 -17.22 -8.19
CA VAL A 150 -9.27 -17.63 -9.16
C VAL A 150 -10.60 -17.87 -8.48
N ARG A 151 -10.58 -18.52 -7.32
CA ARG A 151 -11.80 -18.71 -6.53
C ARG A 151 -12.39 -17.37 -6.11
N PHE A 152 -11.58 -16.44 -5.63
CA PHE A 152 -12.05 -15.10 -5.26
C PHE A 152 -12.68 -14.37 -6.46
N GLU A 153 -12.06 -14.46 -7.64
CA GLU A 153 -12.60 -13.88 -8.88
C GLU A 153 -13.98 -14.44 -9.23
N LYS A 154 -14.15 -15.78 -9.22
CA LYS A 154 -15.46 -16.41 -9.48
C LYS A 154 -16.53 -15.99 -8.48
N LEU A 155 -16.17 -15.83 -7.21
CA LEU A 155 -17.07 -15.33 -6.16
C LEU A 155 -17.46 -13.87 -6.41
N LEU A 156 -16.53 -13.05 -6.91
CA LEU A 156 -16.78 -11.65 -7.28
C LEU A 156 -17.67 -11.52 -8.52
N GLU A 157 -17.48 -12.38 -9.52
CA GLU A 157 -18.31 -12.44 -10.73
C GLU A 157 -19.75 -12.85 -10.42
N SER A 158 -19.93 -13.81 -9.51
CA SER A 158 -21.24 -14.33 -9.10
C SER A 158 -21.93 -13.48 -8.03
N ASP A 159 -21.28 -12.39 -7.59
CA ASP A 159 -21.71 -11.48 -6.52
C ASP A 159 -22.28 -12.17 -5.27
N VAL A 160 -21.52 -13.11 -4.72
CA VAL A 160 -21.98 -13.92 -3.60
C VAL A 160 -22.20 -13.09 -2.31
N PRO A 161 -23.06 -13.56 -1.38
CA PRO A 161 -23.25 -12.90 -0.09
C PRO A 161 -21.94 -12.76 0.70
N LEU A 162 -21.73 -11.60 1.32
CA LEU A 162 -20.50 -11.27 2.05
C LEU A 162 -20.21 -12.24 3.20
N LYS A 163 -21.26 -12.75 3.86
CA LYS A 163 -21.16 -13.74 4.95
C LYS A 163 -20.52 -15.06 4.52
N ASP A 164 -20.62 -15.41 3.23
CA ASP A 164 -20.07 -16.65 2.67
C ASP A 164 -18.60 -16.47 2.25
N VAL A 165 -18.18 -15.22 1.97
CA VAL A 165 -16.80 -14.87 1.55
C VAL A 165 -15.93 -14.46 2.72
N LEU A 166 -16.49 -13.65 3.64
CA LEU A 166 -15.82 -13.09 4.81
C LEU A 166 -16.62 -13.36 6.12
N PRO A 167 -16.90 -14.63 6.49
CA PRO A 167 -17.62 -14.99 7.71
C PRO A 167 -17.08 -14.34 9.00
N SER A 168 -15.77 -14.16 9.13
CA SER A 168 -15.19 -13.56 10.35
C SER A 168 -15.56 -12.08 10.48
N LEU A 169 -15.54 -11.35 9.36
CA LEU A 169 -15.95 -9.95 9.31
C LEU A 169 -17.45 -9.82 9.59
N TYR A 170 -18.26 -10.67 8.95
CA TYR A 170 -19.70 -10.70 9.15
C TYR A 170 -20.05 -10.97 10.62
N LYS A 171 -19.42 -11.98 11.25
CA LYS A 171 -19.67 -12.33 12.66
C LYS A 171 -19.33 -11.18 13.63
N GLN A 172 -18.35 -10.35 13.31
CA GLN A 172 -17.99 -9.19 14.13
C GLN A 172 -18.99 -8.03 13.97
N HIS A 173 -19.64 -7.93 12.82
CA HIS A 173 -20.53 -6.82 12.47
C HIS A 173 -21.79 -7.28 11.70
N PRO A 174 -22.62 -8.17 12.27
CA PRO A 174 -23.68 -8.85 11.54
C PRO A 174 -24.77 -7.87 11.08
N GLU A 175 -25.15 -6.90 11.90
CA GLU A 175 -26.16 -5.90 11.55
C GLU A 175 -25.71 -4.98 10.40
N ARG A 176 -24.42 -4.61 10.38
CA ARG A 176 -23.85 -3.72 9.35
C ARG A 176 -23.75 -4.39 7.99
N TYR A 177 -23.60 -5.71 7.95
CA TYR A 177 -23.31 -6.49 6.74
C TYR A 177 -24.37 -7.57 6.44
N ALA A 178 -25.56 -7.51 7.06
CA ALA A 178 -26.61 -8.53 6.99
C ALA A 178 -26.94 -8.96 5.56
N ASP A 179 -27.14 -7.98 4.67
CA ASP A 179 -27.57 -8.17 3.29
C ASP A 179 -26.51 -7.76 2.27
N TYR A 180 -25.25 -7.65 2.70
CA TYR A 180 -24.17 -7.22 1.83
C TYR A 180 -23.74 -8.35 0.88
N THR A 181 -23.46 -7.98 -0.36
CA THR A 181 -22.74 -8.83 -1.32
C THR A 181 -21.25 -8.45 -1.39
N LEU A 182 -20.45 -9.33 -1.99
CA LEU A 182 -19.03 -9.08 -2.18
C LEU A 182 -18.76 -7.83 -3.03
N ARG A 183 -19.50 -7.61 -4.12
CA ARG A 183 -19.32 -6.41 -4.95
C ARG A 183 -19.77 -5.15 -4.25
N GLN A 184 -20.84 -5.21 -3.44
CA GLN A 184 -21.32 -4.04 -2.69
C GLN A 184 -20.26 -3.51 -1.73
N ILE A 185 -19.61 -4.39 -0.94
CA ILE A 185 -18.55 -3.93 -0.04
C ILE A 185 -17.33 -3.43 -0.83
N CYS A 186 -16.97 -4.08 -1.93
CA CYS A 186 -15.85 -3.64 -2.78
C CYS A 186 -16.11 -2.23 -3.33
N GLN A 187 -17.31 -2.01 -3.88
CA GLN A 187 -17.71 -0.73 -4.46
C GLN A 187 -17.78 0.38 -3.40
N GLU A 188 -18.40 0.13 -2.24
CA GLU A 188 -18.51 1.13 -1.17
C GLU A 188 -17.13 1.62 -0.69
N MET A 189 -16.19 0.68 -0.51
CA MET A 189 -14.81 0.99 -0.15
C MET A 189 -14.07 1.74 -1.26
N HIS A 190 -14.25 1.31 -2.52
CA HIS A 190 -13.67 1.95 -3.69
C HIS A 190 -14.14 3.40 -3.85
N ASP A 191 -15.45 3.63 -3.77
CA ASP A 191 -16.08 4.94 -3.87
C ASP A 191 -15.60 5.88 -2.77
N LEU A 192 -15.36 5.39 -1.55
CA LEU A 192 -14.79 6.21 -0.48
C LEU A 192 -13.39 6.72 -0.87
N TYR A 193 -12.51 5.85 -1.35
CA TYR A 193 -11.15 6.25 -1.73
C TYR A 193 -11.13 7.13 -2.98
N ALA A 194 -12.01 6.86 -3.95
CA ALA A 194 -12.15 7.67 -5.15
C ALA A 194 -12.67 9.08 -4.84
N ARG A 195 -13.71 9.21 -3.99
CA ARG A 195 -14.28 10.51 -3.57
C ARG A 195 -13.25 11.42 -2.91
N HIS A 196 -12.34 10.86 -2.12
CA HIS A 196 -11.26 11.61 -1.45
C HIS A 196 -10.00 11.77 -2.30
N ASN A 197 -9.96 11.15 -3.49
CA ASN A 197 -8.79 11.04 -4.36
C ASN A 197 -7.52 10.66 -3.57
N VAL A 198 -7.63 9.57 -2.81
CA VAL A 198 -6.62 9.16 -1.83
C VAL A 198 -5.25 8.90 -2.49
N LYS A 199 -5.23 8.39 -3.72
CA LYS A 199 -4.02 8.24 -4.55
C LYS A 199 -3.28 9.56 -4.74
N GLN A 200 -4.00 10.64 -5.07
CA GLN A 200 -3.39 11.96 -5.25
C GLN A 200 -2.85 12.51 -3.92
N LEU A 201 -3.60 12.34 -2.83
CA LEU A 201 -3.13 12.71 -1.49
C LEU A 201 -1.83 11.98 -1.13
N GLN A 202 -1.73 10.68 -1.42
CA GLN A 202 -0.50 9.91 -1.22
C GLN A 202 0.67 10.47 -2.03
N LYS A 203 0.45 10.82 -3.30
CA LYS A 203 1.49 11.46 -4.13
C LYS A 203 1.95 12.77 -3.49
N GLU A 204 1.01 13.66 -3.15
CA GLU A 204 1.30 14.98 -2.59
C GLU A 204 2.06 14.90 -1.27
N MET A 205 1.68 14.00 -0.34
CA MET A 205 2.36 13.87 0.96
C MET A 205 3.88 13.67 0.86
N PHE A 206 4.37 13.11 -0.27
CA PHE A 206 5.79 12.85 -0.51
C PHE A 206 6.43 13.76 -1.57
N ARG A 207 5.73 14.83 -2.00
CA ARG A 207 6.32 15.86 -2.85
C ARG A 207 6.82 17.02 -1.99
N LYS A 208 8.07 17.45 -2.25
CA LYS A 208 8.72 18.57 -1.56
C LYS A 208 7.86 19.83 -1.49
N SER A 209 7.08 20.11 -2.53
CA SER A 209 6.16 21.26 -2.60
C SER A 209 4.98 21.21 -1.63
N HIS A 210 4.69 20.04 -1.05
CA HIS A 210 3.54 19.80 -0.17
C HIS A 210 3.97 19.30 1.22
N PHE A 211 5.27 19.29 1.53
CA PHE A 211 5.73 18.89 2.85
C PHE A 211 5.16 19.80 3.94
N PRO A 212 4.76 19.22 5.10
CA PRO A 212 4.41 20.00 6.27
C PRO A 212 5.50 20.99 6.65
N ARG A 213 5.09 22.18 7.10
CA ARG A 213 6.04 23.20 7.53
C ARG A 213 6.70 22.78 8.85
N VAL A 214 8.03 22.76 8.88
CA VAL A 214 8.80 22.58 10.11
C VAL A 214 8.74 23.88 10.93
N MET A 215 8.20 23.81 12.15
CA MET A 215 8.14 24.95 13.08
C MET A 215 9.02 24.76 14.31
N MET A 216 9.37 23.53 14.61
CA MET A 216 10.21 23.12 15.72
C MET A 216 11.05 21.94 15.24
N ASN A 217 12.29 21.83 15.72
CA ASN A 217 13.07 20.63 15.39
C ASN A 217 12.48 19.41 16.12
N PRO A 218 12.69 18.18 15.61
CA PRO A 218 12.08 16.99 16.21
C PRO A 218 12.52 16.70 17.64
N GLN A 219 13.72 17.13 18.03
CA GLN A 219 14.25 16.93 19.38
C GLN A 219 13.51 17.79 20.40
N ASP A 220 13.28 19.07 20.09
CA ASP A 220 12.50 19.98 20.93
C ASP A 220 11.05 19.53 21.04
N ALA A 221 10.46 19.02 19.96
CA ALA A 221 9.11 18.46 19.97
C ALA A 221 9.01 17.23 20.89
N ASN A 222 10.03 16.38 20.86
CA ASN A 222 10.14 15.24 21.78
C ASN A 222 10.34 15.70 23.24
N TYR A 223 11.13 16.76 23.49
CA TYR A 223 11.27 17.30 24.85
C TYR A 223 9.97 17.90 25.37
N ALA A 224 9.22 18.64 24.56
CA ALA A 224 7.89 19.12 24.92
C ALA A 224 6.95 17.95 25.25
N TYR A 225 6.98 16.88 24.46
CA TYR A 225 6.24 15.65 24.73
C TYR A 225 6.61 15.02 26.08
N LEU A 226 7.90 14.85 26.36
CA LEU A 226 8.39 14.27 27.61
C LEU A 226 8.07 15.13 28.85
N ARG A 227 8.03 16.46 28.70
CA ARG A 227 7.62 17.38 29.77
C ARG A 227 6.11 17.46 29.98
N GLY A 228 5.31 16.76 29.17
CA GLY A 228 3.85 16.85 29.22
C GLY A 228 3.31 18.19 28.69
N GLU A 229 4.10 18.95 27.93
CA GLU A 229 3.73 20.23 27.32
C GLU A 229 2.93 20.02 26.01
N VAL A 230 2.04 19.03 26.03
CA VAL A 230 1.26 18.59 24.88
C VAL A 230 -0.20 18.47 25.27
N GLU A 231 -1.07 18.64 24.30
CA GLU A 231 -2.48 18.36 24.44
C GLU A 231 -2.95 17.37 23.39
N LEU A 232 -3.98 16.59 23.73
CA LEU A 232 -4.63 15.67 22.81
C LEU A 232 -5.77 16.41 22.12
N VAL A 233 -5.67 16.58 20.81
CA VAL A 233 -6.71 17.24 20.00
C VAL A 233 -7.34 16.25 19.03
N SER A 234 -8.60 16.49 18.67
CA SER A 234 -9.24 15.70 17.62
C SER A 234 -8.62 16.01 16.26
N LEU A 235 -8.65 15.06 15.33
CA LEU A 235 -7.99 15.24 14.02
C LEU A 235 -8.53 16.46 13.26
N ARG A 236 -9.84 16.73 13.34
CA ARG A 236 -10.48 17.94 12.77
C ARG A 236 -9.94 19.26 13.33
N ASP A 237 -9.40 19.25 14.55
CA ASP A 237 -8.86 20.45 15.22
C ASP A 237 -7.32 20.50 15.14
N ALA A 238 -6.70 19.57 14.41
CA ALA A 238 -5.25 19.48 14.30
C ALA A 238 -4.65 20.51 13.33
N GLU A 239 -5.44 21.09 12.42
CA GLU A 239 -4.92 22.04 11.44
C GLU A 239 -4.18 23.23 12.09
N GLY A 240 -2.98 23.53 11.60
CA GLY A 240 -2.15 24.62 12.14
C GLY A 240 -1.48 24.32 13.48
N ARG A 241 -1.61 23.09 14.01
CA ARG A 241 -1.00 22.64 15.27
C ARG A 241 0.33 21.93 15.02
N ILE A 242 1.28 22.09 15.94
CA ILE A 242 2.60 21.44 15.86
C ILE A 242 2.46 20.01 16.37
N ALA A 243 2.80 19.02 15.55
CA ALA A 243 2.80 17.62 15.92
C ALA A 243 3.83 17.35 17.03
N ALA A 244 3.40 16.74 18.13
CA ALA A 244 4.31 16.30 19.19
C ALA A 244 4.83 14.87 18.94
N GLU A 245 4.14 14.10 18.11
CA GLU A 245 4.46 12.73 17.73
C GLU A 245 4.47 12.58 16.22
N GLY A 246 5.17 11.54 15.73
CA GLY A 246 5.17 11.18 14.32
C GLY A 246 3.84 10.56 13.90
N ALA A 247 3.30 11.01 12.77
CA ALA A 247 2.08 10.45 12.19
C ALA A 247 2.43 9.41 11.11
N LEU A 248 2.15 8.15 11.40
CA LEU A 248 2.48 7.01 10.54
C LEU A 248 1.19 6.27 10.13
N PRO A 249 0.69 6.48 8.89
CA PRO A 249 -0.43 5.73 8.37
C PRO A 249 0.05 4.52 7.54
N TYR A 250 -0.82 3.52 7.39
CA TYR A 250 -0.65 2.45 6.41
C TYR A 250 -1.81 2.46 5.41
N PRO A 251 -1.53 2.47 4.09
CA PRO A 251 -0.25 2.86 3.46
C PRO A 251 0.19 4.31 3.77
N PRO A 252 1.45 4.70 3.47
CA PRO A 252 2.53 3.85 2.96
C PRO A 252 3.32 3.10 4.04
N GLY A 253 3.16 3.43 5.32
CA GLY A 253 3.95 2.86 6.42
C GLY A 253 5.20 3.67 6.77
N VAL A 254 5.23 4.97 6.44
CA VAL A 254 6.29 5.91 6.80
C VAL A 254 5.71 7.20 7.38
N LEU A 255 6.53 8.02 8.03
CA LEU A 255 6.08 9.26 8.69
C LEU A 255 5.64 10.33 7.67
N CYS A 256 4.35 10.63 7.66
CA CYS A 256 3.76 11.72 6.87
C CYS A 256 3.85 13.07 7.60
N VAL A 257 3.84 13.06 8.94
CA VAL A 257 4.18 14.21 9.79
C VAL A 257 5.26 13.76 10.76
N VAL A 258 6.33 14.54 10.88
CA VAL A 258 7.43 14.34 11.83
C VAL A 258 7.21 15.29 13.01
N PRO A 259 7.59 14.92 14.25
CA PRO A 259 7.51 15.84 15.39
C PRO A 259 8.11 17.21 15.08
N GLY A 260 7.41 18.27 15.45
CA GLY A 260 7.81 19.66 15.20
C GLY A 260 7.30 20.25 13.89
N GLU A 261 6.68 19.45 13.02
CA GLU A 261 5.95 19.92 11.85
C GLU A 261 4.52 20.32 12.16
N VAL A 262 3.94 21.15 11.31
CA VAL A 262 2.57 21.62 11.43
C VAL A 262 1.61 20.73 10.64
N TRP A 263 0.57 20.24 11.31
CA TRP A 263 -0.54 19.53 10.68
C TRP A 263 -1.31 20.41 9.69
N GLY A 264 -1.61 19.88 8.51
CA GLY A 264 -2.39 20.56 7.48
C GLY A 264 -2.27 19.90 6.11
N GLY A 265 -2.82 20.55 5.10
CA GLY A 265 -2.65 20.17 3.68
C GLY A 265 -3.06 18.73 3.36
N SER A 266 -2.32 18.11 2.44
CA SER A 266 -2.60 16.76 1.93
C SER A 266 -2.49 15.69 3.02
N VAL A 267 -1.59 15.87 4.00
CA VAL A 267 -1.43 14.91 5.10
C VAL A 267 -2.67 14.89 6.00
N LEU A 268 -3.18 16.05 6.42
CA LEU A 268 -4.38 16.10 7.25
C LEU A 268 -5.60 15.52 6.52
N ARG A 269 -5.78 15.87 5.24
CA ARG A 269 -6.87 15.33 4.39
C ARG A 269 -6.77 13.81 4.23
N TYR A 270 -5.56 13.28 4.09
CA TYR A 270 -5.33 11.84 4.00
C TYR A 270 -5.75 11.11 5.28
N PHE A 271 -5.32 11.61 6.45
CA PHE A 271 -5.71 11.01 7.74
C PHE A 271 -7.23 11.10 7.99
N ALA A 272 -7.88 12.19 7.54
CA ALA A 272 -9.32 12.34 7.65
C ALA A 272 -10.07 11.31 6.77
N ALA A 273 -9.61 11.07 5.53
CA ALA A 273 -10.18 10.02 4.68
C ALA A 273 -10.01 8.62 5.28
N LEU A 274 -8.86 8.34 5.91
CA LEU A 274 -8.63 7.08 6.63
C LEU A 274 -9.53 6.95 7.88
N GLU A 275 -9.72 8.03 8.63
CA GLU A 275 -10.64 8.05 9.78
C GLU A 275 -12.08 7.77 9.35
N GLU A 276 -12.56 8.40 8.26
CA GLU A 276 -13.87 8.13 7.69
C GLU A 276 -14.01 6.66 7.28
N GLY A 277 -13.00 6.11 6.58
CA GLY A 277 -12.96 4.70 6.20
C GLY A 277 -13.08 3.76 7.40
N ILE A 278 -12.35 4.01 8.48
CA ILE A 278 -12.42 3.23 9.73
C ILE A 278 -13.80 3.28 10.36
N ASN A 279 -14.51 4.40 10.25
CA ASN A 279 -15.82 4.61 10.85
C ASN A 279 -16.95 3.95 10.05
N LEU A 280 -16.92 4.08 8.72
CA LEU A 280 -17.95 3.54 7.83
C LEU A 280 -17.76 2.05 7.57
N LEU A 281 -16.50 1.61 7.52
CA LEU A 281 -16.11 0.28 7.07
C LEU A 281 -15.23 -0.39 8.15
N PRO A 282 -15.83 -1.03 9.16
CA PRO A 282 -15.09 -1.75 10.20
C PRO A 282 -14.05 -2.77 9.68
N ALA A 283 -14.18 -3.22 8.42
CA ALA A 283 -13.19 -4.05 7.73
C ALA A 283 -11.80 -3.40 7.59
N SER A 284 -11.70 -2.07 7.66
CA SER A 284 -10.48 -1.28 7.43
C SER A 284 -9.69 -0.93 8.72
N ARG A 285 -10.17 -1.34 9.90
CA ARG A 285 -9.71 -0.85 11.22
C ARG A 285 -8.22 -1.05 11.58
N ARG A 286 -7.45 -1.85 10.84
CA ARG A 286 -6.12 -2.32 11.28
C ARG A 286 -4.94 -1.41 10.89
N SER A 287 -5.17 -0.26 10.24
CA SER A 287 -4.11 0.40 9.47
C SER A 287 -3.47 1.67 10.06
N CYS A 288 -3.98 2.28 11.15
CA CYS A 288 -3.37 3.51 11.68
C CYS A 288 -3.77 3.83 13.13
N ARG A 289 -2.79 3.93 14.05
CA ARG A 289 -3.04 4.26 15.47
C ARG A 289 -3.74 5.62 15.64
N VAL A 290 -3.30 6.64 14.90
CA VAL A 290 -3.91 7.99 14.94
C VAL A 290 -5.36 7.97 14.47
N CYS A 291 -5.67 7.23 13.40
CA CYS A 291 -7.03 7.14 12.89
C CYS A 291 -7.92 6.27 13.81
N THR A 292 -7.36 5.30 14.54
CA THR A 292 -8.10 4.55 15.55
C THR A 292 -8.38 5.35 16.82
N SER A 293 -7.47 6.22 17.24
CA SER A 293 -7.64 7.08 18.43
C SER A 293 -8.44 8.36 18.13
N ARG A 294 -8.66 8.69 16.85
CA ARG A 294 -9.37 9.90 16.39
C ARG A 294 -8.76 11.21 16.90
N SER A 295 -7.51 11.14 17.34
CA SER A 295 -6.86 12.20 18.08
C SER A 295 -5.35 12.12 17.93
N VAL A 296 -4.72 13.29 17.98
CA VAL A 296 -3.29 13.50 17.83
C VAL A 296 -2.77 14.34 18.98
N ARG A 297 -1.53 14.11 19.41
CA ARG A 297 -0.88 14.98 20.38
C ARG A 297 -0.15 16.11 19.69
N VAL A 298 -0.39 17.32 20.18
CA VAL A 298 0.16 18.56 19.63
C VAL A 298 0.87 19.34 20.73
N ALA A 299 1.98 19.99 20.38
CA ALA A 299 2.74 20.79 21.32
C ALA A 299 2.00 22.11 21.64
N ASN A 300 2.06 22.53 22.91
CA ASN A 300 1.49 23.81 23.35
C ASN A 300 2.34 24.97 22.82
N ARG A 301 1.71 25.94 22.13
CA ARG A 301 2.38 27.11 21.53
C ARG A 301 3.25 27.90 22.52
N PHE A 302 2.92 27.88 23.81
CA PHE A 302 3.59 28.67 24.85
C PHE A 302 4.98 28.17 25.25
N ALA A 303 5.37 26.94 24.91
CA ALA A 303 6.70 26.42 25.24
C ALA A 303 7.82 26.87 24.27
N VAL A 304 7.47 27.50 23.14
CA VAL A 304 8.42 27.79 22.03
C VAL A 304 8.90 29.24 22.02
N THR A 305 8.88 29.92 23.16
CA THR A 305 9.39 31.30 23.29
C THR A 305 10.76 31.35 23.95
N SER A 306 11.76 30.65 23.39
CA SER A 306 13.18 30.93 23.67
C SER A 306 14.16 30.10 22.81
N SER A 307 14.17 30.26 21.49
CA SER A 307 15.43 30.10 20.76
C SER A 307 15.41 30.87 19.44
N ASN A 308 16.40 31.77 19.29
CA ASN A 308 16.79 32.37 18.02
C ASN A 308 17.41 31.28 17.12
N ASN A 309 16.63 30.29 16.70
CA ASN A 309 17.12 29.29 15.76
C ASN A 309 17.05 29.84 14.32
N PRO A 310 18.09 29.64 13.50
CA PRO A 310 18.06 29.98 12.07
C PRO A 310 16.88 29.26 11.37
N PRO A 311 16.45 29.72 10.18
CA PRO A 311 15.37 29.06 9.44
C PRO A 311 15.70 27.57 9.31
N LEU A 312 14.84 26.74 9.92
CA LEU A 312 14.98 25.28 9.89
C LEU A 312 14.94 24.82 8.42
N SER A 313 15.92 24.03 8.00
CA SER A 313 15.98 23.50 6.65
C SER A 313 14.75 22.64 6.37
N PRO A 314 14.20 22.66 5.13
CA PRO A 314 13.19 21.68 4.74
C PRO A 314 13.77 20.26 4.90
N ARG A 315 12.89 19.26 5.11
CA ARG A 315 13.29 17.83 5.10
C ARG A 315 14.19 17.56 3.88
N CYS A 316 15.36 16.98 4.12
CA CYS A 316 16.21 16.42 3.08
C CYS A 316 15.49 15.25 2.39
#